data_AF-A0AAE0L3C0-F1
#
_entry.id   AF-A0AAE0L3C0-F1
#
_cell.length_a   1.000
_cell.length_b   1.000
_cell.length_c   1.000
_cell.angle_alpha   90.00
_cell.angle_beta   90.00
_cell.angle_gamma   90.00
#
_symmetry.space_group_name_H-M   'P 1'
#
loop_
_entity.id
_entity.type
_entity.pdbx_description
1 polymer ?
#
loop_
_entity_poly.entity_id
_entity_poly.type
_entity_poly.pdbx_seq_one_letter_code
_entity_poly.pdbx_strand_id
1 'polypeptide(L)'
;MDTVSPTNVKHAAAQNLELVRSISADQTRGNTTLKEAPAKKTVTVLEAPAGHSSGMQVVTRSLSSECRLTLVPGKMEPVEAAPVTPKFAASVTLTYGNQVVVPSENCGEAKVAQEASPVQCAICLETTTVVQPGGRCACTSCESTPCYTSDLHQGEQLCESPECSLKCCHQCLMDYLKTKVQESRFTCVAIKCPAPDCARHIPTKTWRRFVAPDVYMMYYESAKAALSMRCIECDDTQSRLVEDDVAEQARTKLTDRNKEFLLQLADKDRKKLQRACKRYARRTLEANAVVEVLAEVFAAGRCEDEDDQKPPRELEKLMNYVIPAQLEDVERRAGLQLAFLRRFPKVHYRCCRNVRVCFKCKMAGHHPGQTCQDRMRAEYKDHNIQYCPSCNVPTIRSQGCTSMVCVCGHGYEWEVGSDYEDDDDDNDDSGGWHSEEEYSD
;
A
#
# COMPACT_ATOMS: atom_id res chain seq x y z
N MET A 1 -4.75 -39.68 28.52
CA MET A 1 -3.99 -38.66 27.78
C MET A 1 -3.42 -39.34 26.56
N ASP A 2 -4.12 -39.23 25.44
CA ASP A 2 -3.75 -39.94 24.21
C ASP A 2 -2.57 -39.23 23.54
N THR A 3 -1.46 -39.94 23.42
CA THR A 3 -0.24 -39.44 22.79
C THR A 3 -0.45 -39.38 21.28
N VAL A 4 -0.51 -38.17 20.74
CA VAL A 4 -0.62 -37.94 19.29
C VAL A 4 0.66 -38.44 18.60
N SER A 5 0.49 -39.36 17.64
CA SER A 5 1.61 -39.98 16.91
C SER A 5 2.46 -38.94 16.13
N PRO A 6 3.81 -39.01 16.19
CA PRO A 6 4.72 -38.08 15.49
C PRO A 6 4.52 -38.00 13.98
N THR A 7 3.95 -39.03 13.34
CA THR A 7 3.66 -39.06 11.91
C THR A 7 2.49 -38.14 11.53
N ASN A 8 1.51 -37.96 12.42
CA ASN A 8 0.41 -37.00 12.21
C ASN A 8 0.91 -35.55 12.27
N VAL A 9 1.93 -35.27 13.09
CA VAL A 9 2.52 -33.93 13.20
C VAL A 9 3.25 -33.53 11.91
N LYS A 10 3.98 -34.45 11.28
CA LYS A 10 4.69 -34.17 10.01
C LYS A 10 3.74 -33.96 8.83
N HIS A 11 2.67 -34.75 8.74
CA HIS A 11 1.66 -34.60 7.69
C HIS A 11 0.89 -33.28 7.83
N ALA A 12 0.52 -32.92 9.07
CA ALA A 12 -0.18 -31.67 9.35
C ALA A 12 0.72 -30.43 9.15
N ALA A 13 2.03 -30.54 9.43
CA ALA A 13 3.00 -29.47 9.13
C ALA A 13 3.14 -29.20 7.61
N ALA A 14 3.12 -30.25 6.78
CA ALA A 14 3.15 -30.12 5.32
C ALA A 14 1.88 -29.43 4.76
N GLN A 15 0.70 -29.80 5.26
CA GLN A 15 -0.58 -29.18 4.90
C GLN A 15 -0.70 -27.72 5.35
N ASN A 16 0.01 -27.31 6.40
CA ASN A 16 0.02 -25.93 6.89
C ASN A 16 1.01 -25.02 6.16
N LEU A 17 2.16 -25.57 5.75
CA LEU A 17 2.99 -24.92 4.76
C LEU A 17 2.16 -24.66 3.51
N GLU A 18 1.24 -25.57 3.15
CA GLU A 18 0.26 -25.38 2.09
C GLU A 18 -0.86 -24.41 2.45
N LEU A 19 -1.33 -24.27 3.69
CA LEU A 19 -2.26 -23.20 4.10
C LEU A 19 -1.63 -21.81 3.91
N VAL A 20 -0.47 -21.59 4.51
CA VAL A 20 0.32 -20.35 4.42
C VAL A 20 0.74 -20.09 2.98
N ARG A 21 1.31 -21.10 2.30
CA ARG A 21 1.65 -21.00 0.88
C ARG A 21 0.42 -20.87 0.02
N SER A 22 -0.75 -21.37 0.36
CA SER A 22 -1.92 -21.23 -0.52
C SER A 22 -2.57 -19.86 -0.43
N ILE A 23 -2.46 -19.19 0.73
CA ILE A 23 -2.81 -17.77 0.85
C ILE A 23 -1.83 -16.94 0.01
N SER A 24 -0.53 -17.26 0.04
CA SER A 24 0.51 -16.56 -0.72
C SER A 24 0.62 -16.95 -2.21
N ALA A 25 0.39 -18.21 -2.59
CA ALA A 25 0.58 -18.75 -3.94
C ALA A 25 -0.62 -18.51 -4.85
N ASP A 26 -1.82 -18.37 -4.27
CA ASP A 26 -2.97 -17.87 -5.03
C ASP A 26 -2.81 -16.38 -5.39
N GLN A 27 -1.96 -15.62 -4.68
CA GLN A 27 -1.62 -14.25 -5.05
C GLN A 27 -0.57 -14.19 -6.17
N THR A 28 0.24 -15.23 -6.41
CA THR A 28 1.37 -15.20 -7.37
C THR A 28 1.10 -15.90 -8.71
N ARG A 29 -0.12 -16.43 -8.95
CA ARG A 29 -0.44 -17.22 -10.15
C ARG A 29 -0.49 -16.47 -11.50
N GLY A 30 -0.15 -15.18 -11.55
CA GLY A 30 -0.06 -14.40 -12.79
C GLY A 30 1.36 -14.20 -13.38
N ASN A 31 2.41 -14.77 -12.80
CA ASN A 31 3.79 -14.47 -13.22
C ASN A 31 4.36 -15.52 -14.19
N THR A 32 4.13 -15.33 -15.49
CA THR A 32 4.88 -16.05 -16.54
C THR A 32 6.32 -15.51 -16.60
N THR A 33 7.27 -16.39 -16.23
CA THR A 33 8.73 -16.28 -16.29
C THR A 33 9.36 -15.07 -17.00
N LEU A 34 9.80 -14.08 -16.22
CA LEU A 34 11.05 -13.36 -16.49
C LEU A 34 12.17 -14.07 -15.70
N LYS A 35 13.17 -14.62 -16.40
CA LYS A 35 14.33 -15.27 -15.78
C LYS A 35 15.23 -14.20 -15.15
N GLU A 36 15.17 -14.05 -13.83
CA GLU A 36 16.24 -13.41 -13.06
C GLU A 36 17.22 -14.48 -12.55
N ALA A 37 18.51 -14.25 -12.79
CA ALA A 37 19.59 -15.11 -12.32
C ALA A 37 19.88 -14.89 -10.82
N PRO A 38 20.09 -15.94 -10.00
CA PRO A 38 20.29 -15.76 -8.57
C PRO A 38 21.75 -15.37 -8.25
N ALA A 39 21.96 -14.14 -7.78
CA ALA A 39 23.20 -13.74 -7.12
C ALA A 39 23.11 -14.06 -5.61
N LYS A 40 23.81 -15.10 -5.16
CA LYS A 40 24.04 -15.36 -3.73
C LYS A 40 25.14 -14.43 -3.22
N LYS A 41 24.83 -13.53 -2.29
CA LYS A 41 25.83 -12.86 -1.45
C LYS A 41 25.71 -13.38 -0.02
N THR A 42 26.76 -14.03 0.46
CA THR A 42 26.96 -14.36 1.87
C THR A 42 27.74 -13.21 2.50
N VAL A 43 27.16 -12.53 3.49
CA VAL A 43 27.87 -11.52 4.29
C VAL A 43 28.31 -12.18 5.58
N THR A 44 29.62 -12.30 5.79
CA THR A 44 30.20 -12.68 7.07
C THR A 44 30.58 -11.40 7.82
N VAL A 45 29.99 -11.17 8.98
CA VAL A 45 30.35 -10.05 9.87
C VAL A 45 31.53 -10.50 10.73
N LEU A 46 32.65 -9.79 10.65
CA LEU A 46 33.74 -9.88 11.62
C LEU A 46 33.65 -8.66 12.54
N GLU A 47 33.53 -8.90 13.84
CA GLU A 47 33.60 -7.87 14.88
C GLU A 47 35.06 -7.41 15.06
N ALA A 48 35.26 -6.09 15.16
CA ALA A 48 36.54 -5.48 15.52
C ALA A 48 36.47 -4.94 16.96
N PRO A 49 37.55 -5.04 17.75
CA PRO A 49 37.56 -4.64 19.14
C PRO A 49 37.74 -3.13 19.33
N ALA A 50 37.30 -2.66 20.49
CA ALA A 50 37.22 -1.26 20.92
C ALA A 50 38.59 -0.56 21.06
N GLY A 51 38.65 0.72 20.69
CA GLY A 51 39.74 1.62 21.11
C GLY A 51 39.85 2.96 20.38
N HIS A 52 39.44 4.04 21.08
CA HIS A 52 39.92 5.44 21.03
C HIS A 52 39.80 6.32 19.76
N SER A 53 38.88 7.30 19.90
CA SER A 53 38.93 8.74 19.54
C SER A 53 39.89 9.26 18.45
N SER A 54 39.32 9.76 17.34
CA SER A 54 39.40 11.17 16.91
C SER A 54 38.59 11.38 15.62
N GLY A 55 38.01 12.57 15.46
CA GLY A 55 37.03 12.90 14.42
C GLY A 55 37.55 12.83 12.98
N MET A 56 36.77 12.18 12.11
CA MET A 56 36.76 12.39 10.67
C MET A 56 35.32 12.25 10.17
N GLN A 57 34.84 13.24 9.41
CA GLN A 57 33.63 13.11 8.60
C GLN A 57 33.94 12.23 7.40
N VAL A 58 33.22 11.12 7.25
CA VAL A 58 33.27 10.29 6.06
C VAL A 58 32.02 10.55 5.22
N VAL A 59 32.22 11.19 4.06
CA VAL A 59 31.24 11.21 2.96
C VAL A 59 31.44 9.92 2.16
N THR A 60 30.56 8.94 2.33
CA THR A 60 30.55 7.72 1.50
C THR A 60 29.70 7.95 0.24
N ARG A 61 30.36 8.18 -0.90
CA ARG A 61 29.78 7.89 -2.23
C ARG A 61 30.09 6.42 -2.56
N SER A 62 29.04 5.63 -2.79
CA SER A 62 29.15 4.24 -3.20
C SER A 62 29.55 4.18 -4.68
N LEU A 63 30.75 3.65 -4.98
CA LEU A 63 31.17 3.25 -6.33
C LEU A 63 31.28 1.72 -6.36
N SER A 64 30.69 1.13 -7.40
CA SER A 64 30.64 -0.31 -7.64
C SER A 64 32.03 -0.91 -7.86
N SER A 65 32.26 -2.06 -7.23
CA SER A 65 33.53 -2.77 -7.16
C SER A 65 33.84 -3.59 -8.43
N GLU A 66 34.49 -3.00 -9.43
CA GLU A 66 35.36 -3.71 -10.38
C GLU A 66 36.43 -2.75 -10.93
N CYS A 67 37.55 -2.60 -10.22
CA CYS A 67 38.81 -2.09 -10.78
C CYS A 67 39.98 -2.52 -9.87
N ARG A 68 40.88 -3.35 -10.40
CA ARG A 68 42.20 -3.60 -9.79
C ARG A 68 43.16 -2.50 -10.26
N LEU A 69 43.61 -1.66 -9.33
CA LEU A 69 44.71 -0.72 -9.56
C LEU A 69 45.99 -1.27 -8.91
N THR A 70 47.03 -1.44 -9.73
CA THR A 70 48.38 -1.73 -9.27
C THR A 70 49.09 -0.40 -9.01
N LEU A 71 49.55 -0.16 -7.79
CA LEU A 71 50.29 1.06 -7.44
C LEU A 71 51.79 0.88 -7.72
N VAL A 72 52.38 1.83 -8.43
CA VAL A 72 53.84 2.02 -8.56
C VAL A 72 54.19 3.32 -7.81
N PRO A 73 55.22 3.35 -6.95
CA PRO A 73 55.52 4.54 -6.16
C PRO A 73 56.28 5.58 -7.00
N GLY A 74 55.69 6.77 -7.14
CA GLY A 74 56.34 7.96 -7.69
C GLY A 74 56.31 9.11 -6.69
N LYS A 75 57.48 9.73 -6.45
CA LYS A 75 57.66 10.92 -5.60
C LYS A 75 56.88 12.12 -6.16
N MET A 76 56.22 12.89 -5.28
CA MET A 76 55.61 14.18 -5.60
C MET A 76 56.54 15.33 -5.19
N GLU A 77 56.77 16.27 -6.11
CA GLU A 77 57.19 17.65 -5.83
C GLU A 77 56.09 18.61 -6.34
N PRO A 78 55.94 19.81 -5.74
CA PRO A 78 54.82 20.69 -6.02
C PRO A 78 55.11 21.63 -7.20
N VAL A 79 54.12 21.84 -8.08
CA VAL A 79 54.18 22.88 -9.11
C VAL A 79 52.88 23.70 -9.09
N GLU A 80 53.09 25.02 -9.09
CA GLU A 80 52.12 26.11 -9.08
C GLU A 80 51.20 26.18 -10.31
N ALA A 81 50.10 26.92 -10.12
CA ALA A 81 48.99 27.10 -11.03
C ALA A 81 49.28 28.07 -12.19
N ALA A 82 48.80 27.74 -13.39
CA ALA A 82 48.31 28.68 -14.41
C ALA A 82 47.43 27.97 -15.46
N PRO A 83 46.52 28.67 -16.17
CA PRO A 83 45.35 28.07 -16.83
C PRO A 83 45.50 27.95 -18.35
N VAL A 84 45.12 26.82 -18.94
CA VAL A 84 44.89 26.69 -20.40
C VAL A 84 43.82 25.64 -20.68
N THR A 85 42.74 26.06 -21.37
CA THR A 85 41.77 25.18 -22.06
C THR A 85 42.42 24.50 -23.27
N PRO A 86 42.06 23.25 -23.63
CA PRO A 86 41.29 23.12 -24.87
C PRO A 86 40.26 21.97 -24.91
N LYS A 87 39.33 22.14 -25.85
CA LYS A 87 38.37 21.16 -26.38
C LYS A 87 39.06 19.85 -26.78
N PHE A 88 38.50 18.72 -26.38
CA PHE A 88 38.47 17.50 -27.21
C PHE A 88 37.18 16.72 -26.94
N ALA A 89 36.42 16.49 -28.00
CA ALA A 89 35.38 15.47 -28.04
C ALA A 89 36.06 14.10 -28.16
N ALA A 90 35.78 13.19 -27.22
CA ALA A 90 36.16 11.80 -27.33
C ALA A 90 34.87 10.96 -27.41
N SER A 91 34.59 10.43 -28.59
CA SER A 91 33.62 9.36 -28.81
C SER A 91 34.20 8.06 -28.26
N VAL A 92 33.52 7.45 -27.29
CA VAL A 92 33.84 6.10 -26.80
C VAL A 92 33.06 5.11 -27.65
N THR A 93 33.76 4.36 -28.49
CA THR A 93 33.22 3.19 -29.19
C THR A 93 33.47 1.96 -28.33
N LEU A 94 32.41 1.30 -27.85
CA LEU A 94 32.47 -0.02 -27.24
C LEU A 94 32.34 -1.09 -28.33
N THR A 95 33.39 -1.84 -28.58
CA THR A 95 33.36 -3.06 -29.41
C THR A 95 33.22 -4.28 -28.50
N TYR A 96 32.20 -5.10 -28.80
CA TYR A 96 32.00 -6.42 -28.20
C TYR A 96 31.77 -7.43 -29.32
N GLY A 97 32.63 -8.46 -29.40
CA GLY A 97 32.36 -9.68 -30.15
C GLY A 97 32.83 -9.71 -31.61
N ASN A 98 33.71 -10.66 -31.91
CA ASN A 98 34.16 -11.03 -33.25
C ASN A 98 33.02 -11.67 -34.06
N GLN A 99 32.36 -10.90 -34.93
CA GLN A 99 31.77 -11.43 -36.16
C GLN A 99 31.93 -10.41 -37.30
N VAL A 100 32.65 -10.81 -38.33
CA VAL A 100 32.71 -10.11 -39.62
C VAL A 100 31.43 -10.46 -40.38
N VAL A 101 30.49 -9.53 -40.48
CA VAL A 101 29.35 -9.64 -41.40
C VAL A 101 29.75 -8.93 -42.69
N VAL A 102 29.92 -9.73 -43.76
CA VAL A 102 30.11 -9.23 -45.12
C VAL A 102 28.74 -8.79 -45.66
N PRO A 103 28.59 -7.62 -46.32
CA PRO A 103 27.33 -7.27 -46.95
C PRO A 103 27.12 -8.12 -48.20
N SER A 104 26.06 -8.93 -48.17
CA SER A 104 25.56 -9.68 -49.32
C SER A 104 24.67 -8.76 -50.16
N GLU A 105 25.16 -8.37 -51.33
CA GLU A 105 24.37 -7.75 -52.39
C GLU A 105 23.43 -8.81 -52.96
N ASN A 106 22.16 -8.80 -52.56
CA ASN A 106 21.06 -9.34 -53.34
C ASN A 106 19.75 -8.67 -52.91
N CYS A 107 19.32 -7.69 -53.71
CA CYS A 107 17.98 -7.13 -53.67
C CYS A 107 16.98 -8.19 -54.16
N GLY A 108 16.41 -8.94 -53.22
CA GLY A 108 15.21 -9.74 -53.44
C GLY A 108 13.97 -8.97 -52.98
N GLU A 109 13.08 -8.72 -53.92
CA GLU A 109 11.65 -8.34 -53.83
C GLU A 109 11.10 -7.97 -52.43
N ALA A 110 10.69 -6.70 -52.33
CA ALA A 110 9.92 -6.18 -51.22
C ALA A 110 8.59 -6.95 -51.07
N LYS A 111 8.48 -7.75 -49.99
CA LYS A 111 7.19 -8.26 -49.53
C LYS A 111 6.31 -7.08 -49.10
N VAL A 112 5.13 -7.00 -49.69
CA VAL A 112 4.04 -6.10 -49.29
C VAL A 112 3.85 -6.21 -47.76
N ALA A 113 4.11 -5.11 -47.06
CA ALA A 113 3.86 -5.02 -45.63
C ALA A 113 2.35 -5.16 -45.39
N GLN A 114 1.94 -6.19 -44.64
CA GLN A 114 0.57 -6.26 -44.13
C GLN A 114 0.30 -5.02 -43.29
N GLU A 115 -0.74 -4.28 -43.65
CA GLU A 115 -1.21 -3.10 -42.90
C GLU A 115 -1.54 -3.54 -41.46
N ALA A 116 -0.79 -3.01 -40.49
CA ALA A 116 -1.06 -3.25 -39.09
C ALA A 116 -2.37 -2.55 -38.71
N SER A 117 -3.34 -3.32 -38.20
CA SER A 117 -4.60 -2.79 -37.70
C SER A 117 -4.35 -1.77 -36.58
N PRO A 118 -5.00 -0.59 -36.59
CA PRO A 118 -4.84 0.41 -35.55
C PRO A 118 -5.28 -0.13 -34.18
N VAL A 119 -4.53 0.21 -33.12
CA VAL A 119 -4.77 -0.21 -31.75
C VAL A 119 -5.11 1.02 -30.92
N GLN A 120 -6.29 1.05 -30.28
CA GLN A 120 -6.73 2.17 -29.45
C GLN A 120 -6.26 2.01 -28.00
N CYS A 121 -5.75 3.09 -27.39
CA CYS A 121 -5.43 3.13 -25.96
C CYS A 121 -6.72 3.25 -25.14
N ALA A 122 -6.91 2.42 -24.12
CA ALA A 122 -8.17 2.44 -23.35
C ALA A 122 -8.28 3.58 -22.32
N ILE A 123 -7.16 4.24 -21.96
CA ILE A 123 -7.15 5.31 -20.96
C ILE A 123 -7.46 6.66 -21.62
N CYS A 124 -6.74 6.98 -22.70
CA CYS A 124 -6.94 8.22 -23.44
C CYS A 124 -7.90 8.09 -24.62
N LEU A 125 -8.37 6.88 -24.94
CA LEU A 125 -9.30 6.58 -26.03
C LEU A 125 -8.78 6.94 -27.43
N GLU A 126 -7.47 7.05 -27.62
CA GLU A 126 -6.89 7.49 -28.90
C GLU A 126 -6.35 6.32 -29.73
N THR A 127 -6.55 6.41 -31.03
CA THR A 127 -6.23 5.36 -32.00
C THR A 127 -4.77 5.44 -32.44
N THR A 128 -3.98 4.42 -32.11
CA THR A 128 -2.58 4.32 -32.51
C THR A 128 -2.45 3.45 -33.76
N THR A 129 -1.97 4.02 -34.87
CA THR A 129 -1.40 3.22 -35.96
C THR A 129 0.00 2.79 -35.57
N VAL A 130 0.25 1.47 -35.48
CA VAL A 130 1.60 0.93 -35.26
C VAL A 130 2.42 1.21 -36.52
N VAL A 131 3.07 2.36 -36.55
CA VAL A 131 4.09 2.67 -37.56
C VAL A 131 5.33 1.83 -37.22
N GLN A 132 5.96 1.24 -38.24
CA GLN A 132 7.18 0.42 -38.21
C GLN A 132 8.22 0.84 -37.14
N PRO A 133 9.14 -0.04 -36.68
CA PRO A 133 10.14 0.29 -35.66
C PRO A 133 10.79 1.66 -35.92
N GLY A 134 10.40 2.67 -35.11
CA GLY A 134 10.63 4.09 -35.38
C GLY A 134 9.36 4.97 -35.41
N GLY A 135 8.18 4.35 -35.36
CA GLY A 135 6.86 4.98 -35.38
C GLY A 135 6.41 5.56 -34.04
N ARG A 136 5.96 6.82 -34.04
CA ARG A 136 5.45 7.52 -32.85
C ARG A 136 4.09 6.95 -32.44
N CYS A 137 3.91 6.57 -31.18
CA CYS A 137 2.59 6.30 -30.62
C CYS A 137 1.89 7.64 -30.34
N ALA A 138 0.83 7.92 -31.10
CA ALA A 138 0.03 9.14 -30.99
C ALA A 138 -1.07 8.96 -29.93
N CYS A 139 -0.68 9.15 -28.67
CA CYS A 139 -1.55 9.46 -27.54
C CYS A 139 -1.71 11.00 -27.52
N THR A 140 -2.82 11.57 -28.01
CA THR A 140 -3.19 13.00 -27.87
C THR A 140 -3.36 13.47 -26.41
N SER A 141 -3.62 12.59 -25.43
CA SER A 141 -3.60 12.98 -24.00
C SER A 141 -2.18 13.20 -23.46
N CYS A 142 -1.17 12.76 -24.20
CA CYS A 142 0.24 13.02 -23.95
C CYS A 142 0.64 14.31 -24.68
N GLU A 143 -0.01 15.45 -24.36
CA GLU A 143 0.13 16.71 -25.12
C GLU A 143 1.59 17.22 -25.23
N SER A 144 2.51 16.75 -24.38
CA SER A 144 3.89 17.24 -24.34
C SER A 144 4.96 16.28 -24.84
N THR A 145 4.68 14.99 -25.05
CA THR A 145 5.76 14.02 -25.33
C THR A 145 5.30 12.85 -26.21
N PRO A 146 5.86 12.65 -27.42
CA PRO A 146 5.56 11.47 -28.22
C PRO A 146 5.87 10.20 -27.43
N CYS A 147 4.91 9.28 -27.34
CA CYS A 147 5.16 8.00 -26.69
C CYS A 147 6.04 7.15 -27.63
N TYR A 148 7.32 7.02 -27.27
CA TYR A 148 8.32 6.31 -28.09
C TYR A 148 8.42 4.81 -27.78
N THR A 149 7.57 4.25 -26.93
CA THR A 149 7.75 2.87 -26.46
C THR A 149 6.94 1.88 -27.29
N SER A 150 7.66 0.88 -27.81
CA SER A 150 7.15 -0.35 -28.43
C SER A 150 6.30 -1.24 -27.52
N ASP A 151 6.17 -0.88 -26.24
CA ASP A 151 5.68 -1.79 -25.21
C ASP A 151 4.31 -1.32 -24.71
N LEU A 152 3.25 -1.69 -25.45
CA LEU A 152 1.88 -1.59 -24.95
C LEU A 152 1.68 -2.63 -23.84
N HIS A 153 1.25 -2.16 -22.66
CA HIS A 153 0.90 -3.04 -21.55
C HIS A 153 -0.47 -3.66 -21.84
N GLN A 154 -0.55 -4.98 -21.68
CA GLN A 154 -1.79 -5.74 -21.84
C GLN A 154 -2.49 -5.91 -20.50
N GLY A 155 -3.83 -5.89 -20.52
CA GLY A 155 -4.67 -6.03 -19.34
C GLY A 155 -4.38 -7.28 -18.50
N GLU A 156 -4.10 -8.40 -19.14
CA GLU A 156 -3.74 -9.66 -18.48
C GLU A 156 -2.50 -9.50 -17.57
N GLN A 157 -1.51 -8.71 -17.99
CA GLN A 157 -0.29 -8.45 -17.21
C GLN A 157 -0.51 -7.52 -16.01
N LEU A 158 -1.64 -6.79 -16.00
CA LEU A 158 -1.95 -5.80 -14.98
C LEU A 158 -2.94 -6.36 -13.95
N CYS A 159 -4.14 -6.74 -14.40
CA CYS A 159 -5.22 -7.16 -13.51
C CYS A 159 -5.45 -8.67 -13.47
N GLU A 160 -4.52 -9.45 -14.07
CA GLU A 160 -4.55 -10.93 -14.08
C GLU A 160 -5.84 -11.51 -14.68
N SER A 161 -6.49 -10.74 -15.56
CA SER A 161 -7.68 -11.17 -16.26
C SER A 161 -7.33 -11.56 -17.69
N PRO A 162 -7.52 -12.83 -18.09
CA PRO A 162 -7.28 -13.24 -19.47
C PRO A 162 -8.28 -12.59 -20.45
N GLU A 163 -9.43 -12.13 -19.93
CA GLU A 163 -10.48 -11.47 -20.71
C GLU A 163 -10.33 -9.94 -20.75
N CYS A 164 -9.32 -9.37 -20.08
CA CYS A 164 -9.17 -7.91 -20.05
C CYS A 164 -8.60 -7.40 -21.37
N SER A 165 -9.40 -6.59 -22.06
CA SER A 165 -9.09 -6.00 -23.35
C SER A 165 -8.15 -4.79 -23.28
N LEU A 166 -7.74 -4.37 -22.06
CA LEU A 166 -6.92 -3.19 -21.83
C LEU A 166 -5.63 -3.24 -22.66
N LYS A 167 -5.43 -2.19 -23.44
CA LYS A 167 -4.14 -1.83 -24.05
C LYS A 167 -3.86 -0.39 -23.68
N CYS A 168 -2.73 -0.14 -23.04
CA CYS A 168 -2.33 1.22 -22.67
C CYS A 168 -0.81 1.39 -22.79
N CYS A 169 -0.37 2.59 -23.13
CA CYS A 169 1.05 2.90 -23.11
C CYS A 169 1.54 3.04 -21.66
N HIS A 170 2.85 2.90 -21.46
CA HIS A 170 3.47 3.00 -20.14
C HIS A 170 3.13 4.33 -19.45
N GLN A 171 3.24 5.46 -20.16
CA GLN A 171 3.01 6.79 -19.59
C GLN A 171 1.57 6.98 -19.09
N CYS A 172 0.56 6.65 -19.91
CA CYS A 172 -0.85 6.75 -19.47
C CYS A 172 -1.14 5.86 -18.27
N LEU A 173 -0.55 4.66 -18.20
CA LEU A 173 -0.69 3.78 -17.04
C LEU A 173 -0.06 4.42 -15.79
N MET A 174 1.14 4.99 -15.90
CA MET A 174 1.78 5.69 -14.79
C MET A 174 0.94 6.84 -14.26
N ASP A 175 0.43 7.69 -15.16
CA ASP A 175 -0.36 8.87 -14.81
C ASP A 175 -1.70 8.46 -14.18
N TYR A 176 -2.35 7.43 -14.72
CA TYR A 176 -3.55 6.83 -14.11
C TYR A 176 -3.27 6.34 -12.68
N LEU A 177 -2.22 5.54 -12.48
CA LEU A 177 -1.88 4.99 -11.17
C LEU A 177 -1.53 6.09 -10.16
N LYS A 178 -0.74 7.08 -10.57
CA LYS A 178 -0.37 8.24 -9.75
C LYS A 178 -1.62 9.03 -9.33
N THR A 179 -2.52 9.29 -10.27
CA THR A 179 -3.78 10.00 -10.01
C THR A 179 -4.63 9.22 -9.02
N LYS A 180 -4.79 7.90 -9.21
CA LYS A 180 -5.56 7.04 -8.29
C LYS A 180 -4.96 7.01 -6.88
N VAL A 181 -3.64 6.99 -6.75
CA VAL A 181 -2.99 7.09 -5.43
C VAL A 181 -3.22 8.46 -4.78
N GLN A 182 -3.15 9.54 -5.56
CA GLN A 182 -3.41 10.89 -5.07
C GLN A 182 -4.87 11.10 -4.63
N GLU A 183 -5.82 10.54 -5.38
CA GLU A 183 -7.25 10.55 -5.05
C GLU A 183 -7.57 9.71 -3.80
N SER A 184 -6.82 8.62 -3.57
CA SER A 184 -7.03 7.69 -2.44
C SER A 184 -6.23 8.03 -1.19
N ARG A 185 -5.76 9.28 -1.07
CA ARG A 185 -5.13 9.78 0.16
C ARG A 185 -6.02 9.47 1.36
N PHE A 186 -5.40 8.99 2.43
CA PHE A 186 -6.03 8.61 3.71
C PHE A 186 -6.93 7.37 3.71
N THR A 187 -7.22 6.78 2.54
CA THR A 187 -8.22 5.70 2.43
C THR A 187 -7.63 4.39 1.89
N CYS A 188 -6.45 4.43 1.24
CA CYS A 188 -5.74 3.26 0.70
C CYS A 188 -6.68 2.34 -0.10
N VAL A 189 -7.36 2.93 -1.07
CA VAL A 189 -8.37 2.24 -1.88
C VAL A 189 -7.69 1.38 -2.92
N ALA A 190 -8.25 0.19 -3.12
CA ALA A 190 -7.90 -0.73 -4.17
C ALA A 190 -7.89 -0.07 -5.56
N ILE A 191 -6.77 -0.15 -6.28
CA ILE A 191 -6.65 0.41 -7.62
C ILE A 191 -7.34 -0.51 -8.64
N LYS A 192 -8.39 0.00 -9.30
CA LYS A 192 -9.12 -0.73 -10.34
C LYS A 192 -8.37 -0.69 -11.67
N CYS A 193 -8.62 -1.68 -12.52
CA CYS A 193 -8.21 -1.69 -13.91
C CYS A 193 -8.86 -0.50 -14.64
N PRO A 194 -8.12 0.24 -15.47
CA PRO A 194 -8.69 1.35 -16.22
C PRO A 194 -9.52 0.91 -17.45
N ALA A 195 -9.54 -0.38 -17.79
CA ALA A 195 -10.40 -0.87 -18.87
C ALA A 195 -11.89 -0.69 -18.49
N PRO A 196 -12.74 -0.06 -19.34
CA PRO A 196 -14.14 0.20 -19.02
C PRO A 196 -14.97 -1.05 -18.72
N ASP A 197 -14.64 -2.15 -19.41
CA ASP A 197 -15.23 -3.48 -19.27
C ASP A 197 -14.58 -4.31 -18.15
N CYS A 198 -13.48 -3.85 -17.57
CA CYS A 198 -12.73 -4.55 -16.54
C CYS A 198 -12.86 -3.88 -15.17
N ALA A 199 -13.71 -4.44 -14.31
CA ALA A 199 -13.81 -3.98 -12.92
C ALA A 199 -12.78 -4.63 -11.97
N ARG A 200 -11.78 -5.36 -12.50
CA ARG A 200 -10.81 -6.08 -11.66
C ARG A 200 -9.82 -5.13 -11.00
N HIS A 201 -9.22 -5.60 -9.91
CA HIS A 201 -8.15 -4.90 -9.21
C HIS A 201 -6.79 -5.16 -9.88
N ILE A 202 -5.89 -4.18 -9.81
CA ILE A 202 -4.48 -4.35 -10.14
C ILE A 202 -3.71 -4.62 -8.85
N PRO A 203 -3.13 -5.81 -8.61
CA PRO A 203 -2.39 -6.10 -7.38
C PRO A 203 -1.28 -5.07 -7.09
N THR A 204 -1.03 -4.78 -5.81
CA THR A 204 -0.09 -3.71 -5.42
C THR A 204 1.33 -4.01 -5.87
N LYS A 205 1.75 -5.27 -5.81
CA LYS A 205 3.02 -5.70 -6.39
C LYS A 205 3.14 -5.47 -7.90
N THR A 206 2.02 -5.50 -8.60
CA THR A 206 1.96 -5.40 -10.06
C THR A 206 2.00 -3.95 -10.50
N TRP A 207 1.25 -3.05 -9.85
CA TRP A 207 1.26 -1.65 -10.27
C TRP A 207 2.44 -0.84 -9.71
N ARG A 208 2.97 -1.19 -8.52
CA ARG A 208 4.07 -0.44 -7.89
C ARG A 208 5.32 -0.35 -8.75
N ARG A 209 5.54 -1.30 -9.67
CA ARG A 209 6.69 -1.33 -10.58
C ARG A 209 6.62 -0.26 -11.68
N PHE A 210 5.44 0.30 -11.92
CA PHE A 210 5.24 1.35 -12.92
C PHE A 210 5.37 2.74 -12.34
N VAL A 211 5.19 2.93 -11.04
CA VAL A 211 5.25 4.26 -10.42
C VAL A 211 6.60 4.52 -9.75
N ALA A 212 6.91 5.79 -9.53
CA ALA A 212 8.06 6.18 -8.73
C ALA A 212 7.88 5.76 -7.26
N PRO A 213 8.97 5.50 -6.51
CA PRO A 213 8.90 5.02 -5.12
C PRO A 213 8.11 5.93 -4.17
N ASP A 214 8.16 7.25 -4.37
CA ASP A 214 7.42 8.25 -3.59
C ASP A 214 5.90 8.10 -3.74
N VAL A 215 5.41 7.78 -4.93
CA VAL A 215 3.99 7.49 -5.18
C VAL A 215 3.56 6.24 -4.41
N TYR A 216 4.36 5.16 -4.44
CA TYR A 216 4.08 3.98 -3.62
C TYR A 216 4.08 4.30 -2.12
N MET A 217 5.06 5.08 -1.65
CA MET A 217 5.13 5.49 -0.25
C MET A 217 3.91 6.31 0.18
N MET A 218 3.38 7.19 -0.68
CA MET A 218 2.11 7.89 -0.38
C MET A 218 0.93 6.93 -0.18
N TYR A 219 0.85 5.88 -1.00
CA TYR A 219 -0.19 4.85 -0.87
C TYR A 219 -0.03 4.06 0.43
N TYR A 220 1.21 3.68 0.76
CA TYR A 220 1.55 2.97 2.00
C TYR A 220 1.24 3.81 3.25
N GLU A 221 1.64 5.09 3.25
CA GLU A 221 1.35 6.03 4.34
C GLU A 221 -0.15 6.26 4.51
N SER A 222 -0.93 6.20 3.43
CA SER A 222 -2.40 6.24 3.53
C SER A 222 -2.96 5.02 4.28
N ALA A 223 -2.42 3.82 4.02
CA ALA A 223 -2.77 2.61 4.76
C ALA A 223 -2.35 2.70 6.24
N LYS A 224 -1.16 3.26 6.49
CA LYS A 224 -0.62 3.48 7.84
C LYS A 224 -1.51 4.44 8.63
N ALA A 225 -1.88 5.58 8.02
CA ALA A 225 -2.75 6.60 8.60
C ALA A 225 -4.13 6.06 8.96
N ALA A 226 -4.74 5.23 8.11
CA ALA A 226 -6.04 4.60 8.38
C ALA A 226 -6.04 3.71 9.64
N LEU A 227 -4.86 3.24 10.07
CA LEU A 227 -4.66 2.40 11.24
C LEU A 227 -3.91 3.12 12.38
N SER A 228 -3.65 4.42 12.24
CA SER A 228 -2.98 5.23 13.25
C SER A 228 -3.93 5.70 14.34
N MET A 229 -3.39 5.82 15.54
CA MET A 229 -4.05 6.46 16.67
C MET A 229 -3.02 7.31 17.43
N ARG A 230 -3.43 8.51 17.82
CA ARG A 230 -2.67 9.38 18.72
C ARG A 230 -2.99 9.02 20.16
N CYS A 231 -1.96 8.75 20.96
CA CYS A 231 -2.13 8.47 22.38
C CYS A 231 -2.56 9.73 23.13
N ILE A 232 -3.61 9.63 23.94
CA ILE A 232 -4.12 10.76 24.74
C ILE A 232 -3.21 11.15 25.91
N GLU A 233 -2.31 10.27 26.34
CA GLU A 233 -1.42 10.55 27.48
C GLU A 233 -0.07 11.13 27.06
N CYS A 234 0.53 10.60 25.99
CA CYS A 234 1.88 10.99 25.57
C CYS A 234 1.94 11.62 24.18
N ASP A 235 0.79 11.80 23.52
CA ASP A 235 0.67 12.34 22.17
C ASP A 235 1.40 11.57 21.04
N ASP A 236 2.01 10.43 21.36
CA ASP A 236 2.66 9.57 20.38
C ASP A 236 1.63 8.98 19.41
N THR A 237 1.90 9.10 18.10
CA THR A 237 1.03 8.59 17.05
C THR A 237 1.62 7.30 16.50
N GLN A 238 0.91 6.19 16.74
CA GLN A 238 1.37 4.87 16.35
C GLN A 238 0.37 4.18 15.44
N SER A 239 0.87 3.57 14.37
CA SER A 239 0.06 2.75 13.48
C SER A 239 -0.05 1.30 13.96
N ARG A 240 -1.22 0.72 13.74
CA ARG A 240 -1.48 -0.71 13.91
C ARG A 240 -1.11 -1.54 12.69
N LEU A 241 -0.84 -0.92 11.54
CA LEU A 241 -0.50 -1.62 10.30
C LEU A 241 0.66 -2.58 10.56
N VAL A 242 0.52 -3.82 10.10
CA VAL A 242 1.67 -4.75 10.05
C VAL A 242 2.53 -4.34 8.87
N GLU A 243 3.71 -3.81 9.15
CA GLU A 243 4.64 -3.28 8.14
C GLU A 243 5.18 -4.38 7.22
N ASP A 244 5.66 -4.02 6.03
CA ASP A 244 6.09 -5.00 5.02
C ASP A 244 7.30 -5.83 5.44
N ASP A 245 8.24 -5.23 6.17
CA ASP A 245 9.41 -5.91 6.73
C ASP A 245 9.00 -6.90 7.83
N VAL A 246 8.07 -6.50 8.70
CA VAL A 246 7.48 -7.36 9.73
C VAL A 246 6.68 -8.48 9.09
N ALA A 247 5.94 -8.18 8.02
CA ALA A 247 5.17 -9.16 7.28
C ALA A 247 6.09 -10.21 6.61
N GLU A 248 7.18 -9.77 5.99
CA GLU A 248 8.17 -10.66 5.39
C GLU A 248 8.89 -11.52 6.44
N GLN A 249 9.27 -10.91 7.56
CA GLN A 249 9.82 -11.66 8.69
C GLN A 249 8.81 -12.65 9.27
N ALA A 250 7.53 -12.29 9.37
CA ALA A 250 6.50 -13.19 9.89
C ALA A 250 6.20 -14.34 8.91
N ARG A 251 6.27 -14.10 7.59
CA ARG A 251 6.15 -15.16 6.57
C ARG A 251 7.31 -16.16 6.67
N THR A 252 8.53 -15.67 6.85
CA THR A 252 9.74 -16.51 6.92
C THR A 252 9.92 -17.20 8.29
N LYS A 253 9.60 -16.48 9.37
CA LYS A 253 9.80 -16.89 10.76
C LYS A 253 8.49 -17.26 11.44
N LEU A 254 7.47 -17.71 10.71
CA LEU A 254 6.19 -18.10 11.31
C LEU A 254 6.50 -19.08 12.45
N THR A 255 6.37 -18.59 13.68
CA THR A 255 6.99 -19.28 14.82
C THR A 255 6.35 -20.65 14.95
N ASP A 256 7.11 -21.64 15.39
CA ASP A 256 6.57 -22.99 15.53
C ASP A 256 5.35 -23.01 16.45
N ARG A 257 5.30 -22.08 17.42
CA ARG A 257 4.12 -21.82 18.26
C ARG A 257 2.89 -21.35 17.49
N ASN A 258 3.03 -20.43 16.53
CA ASN A 258 1.90 -19.98 15.70
C ASN A 258 1.39 -21.10 14.79
N LYS A 259 2.31 -21.92 14.27
CA LYS A 259 1.94 -23.12 13.49
C LYS A 259 1.19 -24.11 14.37
N GLU A 260 1.73 -24.41 15.55
CA GLU A 260 1.11 -25.33 16.52
C GLU A 260 -0.30 -24.89 16.90
N PHE A 261 -0.51 -23.60 17.12
CA PHE A 261 -1.83 -23.09 17.43
C PHE A 261 -2.83 -23.27 16.26
N LEU A 262 -2.42 -22.96 15.02
CA LEU A 262 -3.25 -23.24 13.83
C LEU A 262 -3.44 -24.75 13.57
N LEU A 263 -2.53 -25.59 14.08
CA LEU A 263 -2.64 -27.05 14.04
C LEU A 263 -3.72 -27.58 15.00
N GLN A 264 -3.87 -26.95 16.16
CA GLN A 264 -4.87 -27.31 17.17
C GLN A 264 -6.31 -27.02 16.74
N LEU A 265 -6.51 -26.16 15.73
CA LEU A 265 -7.84 -25.96 15.15
C LEU A 265 -8.37 -27.25 14.52
N ALA A 266 -9.66 -27.50 14.68
CA ALA A 266 -10.35 -28.57 13.99
C ALA A 266 -10.19 -28.43 12.47
N ASP A 267 -10.08 -29.55 11.76
CA ASP A 267 -9.78 -29.55 10.32
C ASP A 267 -10.84 -28.78 9.50
N LYS A 268 -12.11 -28.88 9.91
CA LYS A 268 -13.23 -28.13 9.34
C LYS A 268 -12.99 -26.61 9.42
N ASP A 269 -12.56 -26.12 10.57
CA ASP A 269 -12.36 -24.70 10.85
C ASP A 269 -11.14 -24.16 10.12
N ARG A 270 -10.05 -24.93 10.11
CA ARG A 270 -8.85 -24.62 9.31
C ARG A 270 -9.19 -24.48 7.82
N LYS A 271 -9.95 -25.43 7.25
CA LYS A 271 -10.42 -25.36 5.85
C LYS A 271 -11.35 -24.17 5.61
N LYS A 272 -12.25 -23.87 6.56
CA LYS A 272 -13.14 -22.71 6.48
C LYS A 272 -12.35 -21.40 6.46
N LEU A 273 -11.39 -21.24 7.36
CA LEU A 273 -10.49 -20.09 7.41
C LEU A 273 -9.64 -19.97 6.14
N GLN A 274 -9.06 -21.07 5.66
CA GLN A 274 -8.30 -21.10 4.40
C GLN A 274 -9.13 -20.59 3.22
N ARG A 275 -10.37 -21.08 3.07
CA ARG A 275 -11.28 -20.65 2.01
C ARG A 275 -11.61 -19.17 2.12
N ALA A 276 -11.88 -18.67 3.33
CA ALA A 276 -12.15 -17.26 3.56
C ALA A 276 -10.94 -16.38 3.20
N CYS A 277 -9.74 -16.73 3.66
CA CYS A 277 -8.51 -16.00 3.34
C CYS A 277 -8.20 -16.00 1.84
N LYS A 278 -8.37 -17.14 1.14
CA LYS A 278 -8.20 -17.21 -0.31
C LYS A 278 -9.20 -16.32 -1.06
N ARG A 279 -10.47 -16.40 -0.68
CA ARG A 279 -11.51 -15.56 -1.30
C ARG A 279 -11.25 -14.08 -1.03
N TYR A 280 -10.78 -13.74 0.16
CA TYR A 280 -10.37 -12.39 0.52
C TYR A 280 -9.15 -11.92 -0.26
N ALA A 281 -8.09 -12.73 -0.39
CA ALA A 281 -6.94 -12.41 -1.23
C ALA A 281 -7.37 -12.15 -2.69
N ARG A 282 -8.31 -12.95 -3.20
CA ARG A 282 -8.91 -12.80 -4.54
C ARG A 282 -10.04 -11.77 -4.64
N ARG A 283 -10.34 -11.02 -3.57
CA ARG A 283 -11.39 -9.98 -3.54
C ARG A 283 -12.82 -10.47 -3.86
N THR A 284 -13.08 -11.76 -3.63
CA THR A 284 -14.41 -12.38 -3.71
C THR A 284 -15.09 -12.52 -2.34
N LEU A 285 -14.49 -11.89 -1.33
CA LEU A 285 -14.99 -11.80 0.04
C LEU A 285 -14.54 -10.47 0.67
N GLU A 286 -15.45 -9.83 1.37
CA GLU A 286 -15.20 -8.59 2.10
C GLU A 286 -14.47 -8.81 3.42
N ALA A 287 -13.78 -7.78 3.92
CA ALA A 287 -12.98 -7.85 5.14
C ALA A 287 -13.82 -8.25 6.36
N ASN A 288 -15.01 -7.64 6.51
CA ASN A 288 -15.93 -7.96 7.61
C ASN A 288 -16.33 -9.44 7.61
N ALA A 289 -16.59 -10.02 6.44
CA ALA A 289 -16.96 -11.43 6.35
C ALA A 289 -15.81 -12.37 6.74
N VAL A 290 -14.55 -11.99 6.50
CA VAL A 290 -13.39 -12.72 7.02
C VAL A 290 -13.31 -12.61 8.53
N VAL A 291 -13.55 -11.41 9.09
CA VAL A 291 -13.55 -11.19 10.54
C VAL A 291 -14.63 -12.01 11.23
N GLU A 292 -15.83 -12.16 10.64
CA GLU A 292 -16.87 -13.04 11.20
C GLU A 292 -16.46 -14.52 11.15
N VAL A 293 -15.83 -14.99 10.06
CA VAL A 293 -15.28 -16.36 10.00
C VAL A 293 -14.21 -16.57 11.07
N LEU A 294 -13.32 -15.59 11.28
CA LEU A 294 -12.33 -15.63 12.34
C LEU A 294 -13.01 -15.68 13.72
N ALA A 295 -13.96 -14.78 13.98
CA ALA A 295 -14.67 -14.72 15.25
C ALA A 295 -15.38 -16.03 15.57
N GLU A 296 -15.99 -16.69 14.58
CA GLU A 296 -16.65 -17.98 14.71
C GLU A 296 -15.66 -19.11 15.00
N VAL A 297 -14.58 -19.22 14.20
CA VAL A 297 -13.55 -20.25 14.37
C VAL A 297 -12.89 -20.18 15.75
N PHE A 298 -12.72 -18.97 16.27
CA PHE A 298 -12.12 -18.73 17.59
C PHE A 298 -13.15 -18.54 18.72
N ALA A 299 -14.45 -18.72 18.46
CA ALA A 299 -15.48 -18.63 19.50
C ALA A 299 -15.55 -19.88 20.39
N ALA A 300 -15.07 -21.03 19.90
CA ALA A 300 -15.07 -22.27 20.65
C ALA A 300 -14.24 -22.12 21.93
N GLY A 301 -14.91 -21.95 23.07
CA GLY A 301 -14.30 -21.74 24.39
C GLY A 301 -14.56 -20.39 25.05
N ARG A 302 -15.35 -19.49 24.43
CA ARG A 302 -15.84 -18.28 25.12
C ARG A 302 -16.96 -18.61 26.09
N CYS A 303 -16.94 -17.97 27.26
CA CYS A 303 -18.07 -17.96 28.20
C CYS A 303 -19.09 -16.91 27.74
N GLU A 304 -20.38 -17.14 28.01
CA GLU A 304 -21.47 -16.22 27.64
C GLU A 304 -21.34 -14.83 28.30
N ASP A 305 -20.59 -14.73 29.40
CA ASP A 305 -20.35 -13.48 30.12
C ASP A 305 -19.23 -12.62 29.53
N GLU A 306 -18.52 -13.08 28.50
CA GLU A 306 -17.45 -12.31 27.88
C GLU A 306 -17.99 -11.18 26.99
N ASP A 307 -17.39 -10.00 27.13
CA ASP A 307 -17.68 -8.80 26.34
C ASP A 307 -17.46 -9.04 24.83
N ASP A 308 -18.54 -9.10 24.05
CA ASP A 308 -18.55 -9.33 22.60
C ASP A 308 -17.67 -8.35 21.80
N GLN A 309 -17.34 -7.19 22.37
CA GLN A 309 -16.48 -6.19 21.73
C GLN A 309 -14.98 -6.43 21.97
N LYS A 310 -14.63 -7.49 22.69
CA LYS A 310 -13.26 -7.95 22.88
C LYS A 310 -13.00 -9.22 22.06
N PRO A 311 -11.89 -9.30 21.30
CA PRO A 311 -11.59 -10.52 20.57
C PRO A 311 -11.12 -11.60 21.55
N PRO A 312 -11.31 -12.89 21.22
CA PRO A 312 -10.60 -13.97 21.90
C PRO A 312 -9.10 -13.66 21.91
N ARG A 313 -8.43 -13.88 23.05
CA ARG A 313 -7.01 -13.50 23.24
C ARG A 313 -6.10 -14.02 22.13
N GLU A 314 -6.39 -15.22 21.63
CA GLU A 314 -5.53 -15.85 20.63
C GLU A 314 -5.82 -15.35 19.22
N LEU A 315 -7.07 -15.00 18.94
CA LEU A 315 -7.42 -14.25 17.74
C LEU A 315 -6.75 -12.87 17.75
N GLU A 316 -6.73 -12.17 18.89
CA GLU A 316 -6.05 -10.88 19.03
C GLU A 316 -4.55 -10.97 18.69
N LYS A 317 -3.85 -11.99 19.22
CA LYS A 317 -2.43 -12.22 18.93
C LYS A 317 -2.20 -12.51 17.44
N LEU A 318 -3.01 -13.37 16.83
CA LEU A 318 -2.90 -13.71 15.41
C LEU A 318 -3.18 -12.50 14.51
N MET A 319 -4.19 -11.69 14.86
CA MET A 319 -4.59 -10.53 14.06
C MET A 319 -3.63 -9.35 14.19
N ASN A 320 -2.86 -9.25 15.27
CA ASN A 320 -1.87 -8.19 15.41
C ASN A 320 -0.61 -8.41 14.55
N TYR A 321 -0.32 -9.64 14.11
CA TYR A 321 0.93 -9.96 13.40
C TYR A 321 0.77 -11.01 12.30
N VAL A 322 0.25 -12.20 12.65
CA VAL A 322 0.36 -13.40 11.81
C VAL A 322 -0.55 -13.35 10.59
N ILE A 323 -1.84 -13.10 10.79
CA ILE A 323 -2.83 -13.15 9.71
C ILE A 323 -2.61 -12.01 8.70
N PRO A 324 -2.46 -10.73 9.12
CA PRO A 324 -2.21 -9.66 8.17
C PRO A 324 -0.90 -9.83 7.41
N ALA A 325 0.14 -10.39 8.04
CA ALA A 325 1.41 -10.67 7.37
C ALA A 325 1.30 -11.65 6.18
N GLN A 326 0.25 -12.47 6.13
CA GLN A 326 0.04 -13.37 5.00
C GLN A 326 -0.55 -12.67 3.76
N LEU A 327 -0.96 -11.42 3.90
CA LEU A 327 -1.50 -10.62 2.80
C LEU A 327 -0.39 -9.76 2.21
N GLU A 328 0.02 -10.11 0.99
CA GLU A 328 1.04 -9.37 0.24
C GLU A 328 0.59 -7.92 -0.02
N ASP A 329 -0.64 -7.76 -0.48
CA ASP A 329 -1.25 -6.45 -0.78
C ASP A 329 -1.51 -5.61 0.49
N VAL A 330 -0.87 -4.43 0.57
CA VAL A 330 -0.97 -3.51 1.70
C VAL A 330 -2.41 -3.05 1.97
N GLU A 331 -3.21 -2.83 0.93
CA GLU A 331 -4.60 -2.41 1.09
C GLU A 331 -5.50 -3.53 1.62
N ARG A 332 -5.23 -4.79 1.26
CA ARG A 332 -5.95 -5.94 1.83
C ARG A 332 -5.56 -6.14 3.27
N ARG A 333 -4.28 -5.96 3.59
CA ARG A 333 -3.76 -5.99 4.95
C ARG A 333 -4.43 -4.91 5.81
N ALA A 334 -4.39 -3.67 5.35
CA ALA A 334 -4.99 -2.54 6.03
C ALA A 334 -6.50 -2.71 6.21
N GLY A 335 -7.22 -3.10 5.15
CA GLY A 335 -8.66 -3.34 5.18
C GLY A 335 -9.07 -4.43 6.17
N LEU A 336 -8.32 -5.53 6.25
CA LEU A 336 -8.60 -6.62 7.19
C LEU A 336 -8.37 -6.19 8.63
N GLN A 337 -7.24 -5.52 8.90
CA GLN A 337 -6.92 -5.01 10.22
C GLN A 337 -7.95 -3.94 10.67
N LEU A 338 -8.38 -3.08 9.75
CA LEU A 338 -9.38 -2.06 10.03
C LEU A 338 -10.73 -2.68 10.35
N ALA A 339 -11.17 -3.68 9.58
CA ALA A 339 -12.40 -4.43 9.86
C ALA A 339 -12.33 -5.11 11.24
N PHE A 340 -11.20 -5.73 11.56
CA PHE A 340 -10.98 -6.38 12.86
C PHE A 340 -11.07 -5.38 14.02
N LEU A 341 -10.39 -4.23 13.91
CA LEU A 341 -10.38 -3.20 14.95
C LEU A 341 -11.73 -2.46 15.06
N ARG A 342 -12.56 -2.48 14.02
CA ARG A 342 -13.95 -2.00 14.09
C ARG A 342 -14.88 -3.01 14.78
N ARG A 343 -14.68 -4.31 14.54
CA ARG A 343 -15.44 -5.38 15.21
C ARG A 343 -15.10 -5.47 16.69
N PHE A 344 -13.82 -5.31 17.02
CA PHE A 344 -13.29 -5.40 18.38
C PHE A 344 -12.58 -4.09 18.76
N PRO A 345 -13.34 -3.01 19.04
CA PRO A 345 -12.78 -1.68 19.19
C PRO A 345 -12.05 -1.44 20.51
N LYS A 346 -12.21 -2.32 21.50
CA LYS A 346 -11.60 -2.16 22.82
C LYS A 346 -10.12 -2.52 22.79
N VAL A 347 -9.26 -1.52 22.58
CA VAL A 347 -7.81 -1.70 22.46
C VAL A 347 -7.03 -0.85 23.47
N HIS A 348 -5.71 -1.06 23.55
CA HIS A 348 -4.79 -0.28 24.39
C HIS A 348 -3.69 0.31 23.55
N TYR A 349 -3.26 1.56 23.75
CA TYR A 349 -2.13 2.14 22.99
C TYR A 349 -0.85 1.29 23.11
N ARG A 350 -0.01 1.23 22.06
CA ARG A 350 1.23 0.41 22.13
C ARG A 350 2.32 1.10 22.97
N CYS A 351 2.39 2.44 22.93
CA CYS A 351 3.25 3.27 23.79
C CYS A 351 2.85 3.16 25.27
N CYS A 352 1.57 3.42 25.59
CA CYS A 352 1.06 3.39 26.95
C CYS A 352 0.10 2.20 27.14
N ARG A 353 0.64 1.01 27.43
CA ARG A 353 -0.12 -0.26 27.45
C ARG A 353 -1.29 -0.29 28.43
N ASN A 354 -1.28 0.56 29.46
CA ASN A 354 -2.35 0.64 30.45
C ASN A 354 -3.49 1.59 30.02
N VAL A 355 -3.31 2.32 28.93
CA VAL A 355 -4.25 3.33 28.45
C VAL A 355 -5.20 2.70 27.46
N ARG A 356 -6.47 2.69 27.86
CA ARG A 356 -7.58 2.13 27.08
C ARG A 356 -8.08 3.17 26.09
N VAL A 357 -8.41 2.71 24.89
CA VAL A 357 -9.04 3.52 23.84
C VAL A 357 -10.05 2.69 23.07
N CYS A 358 -11.13 3.32 22.64
CA CYS A 358 -12.04 2.76 21.66
C CYS A 358 -11.52 3.07 20.25
N PHE A 359 -11.08 2.06 19.50
CA PHE A 359 -10.58 2.26 18.14
C PHE A 359 -11.62 2.87 17.19
N LYS A 360 -12.92 2.63 17.42
CA LYS A 360 -13.99 3.09 16.54
C LYS A 360 -14.23 4.60 16.66
N CYS A 361 -14.34 5.16 17.87
CA CYS A 361 -14.55 6.60 18.08
C CYS A 361 -13.28 7.37 18.50
N LYS A 362 -12.16 6.67 18.72
CA LYS A 362 -10.87 7.24 19.20
C LYS A 362 -10.95 7.92 20.57
N MET A 363 -12.01 7.69 21.34
CA MET A 363 -12.18 8.25 22.68
C MET A 363 -11.40 7.48 23.74
N ALA A 364 -11.02 8.21 24.80
CA ALA A 364 -10.41 7.66 26.00
C ALA A 364 -11.32 6.61 26.68
N GLY A 365 -10.73 5.49 27.08
CA GLY A 365 -11.43 4.41 27.78
C GLY A 365 -12.16 3.41 26.87
N HIS A 366 -12.66 2.34 27.50
CA HIS A 366 -13.67 1.46 26.94
C HIS A 366 -14.98 1.90 27.59
N HIS A 367 -16.00 2.27 26.81
CA HIS A 367 -17.26 2.83 27.33
C HIS A 367 -18.35 1.73 27.39
N PRO A 368 -18.39 0.88 28.44
CA PRO A 368 -19.35 -0.21 28.54
C PRO A 368 -20.79 0.33 28.62
N GLY A 369 -21.72 -0.37 27.98
CA GLY A 369 -23.14 0.02 27.97
C GLY A 369 -23.47 1.26 27.14
N GLN A 370 -22.48 1.90 26.49
CA GLN A 370 -22.69 3.06 25.63
C GLN A 370 -22.23 2.75 24.21
N THR A 371 -23.01 3.15 23.21
CA THR A 371 -22.52 3.08 21.83
C THR A 371 -21.44 4.15 21.62
N CYS A 372 -20.61 3.96 20.59
CA CYS A 372 -19.68 5.01 20.15
C CYS A 372 -20.42 6.30 19.80
N GLN A 373 -21.67 6.20 19.33
CA GLN A 373 -22.48 7.35 18.96
C GLN A 373 -22.90 8.14 20.20
N ASP A 374 -23.43 7.46 21.21
CA ASP A 374 -23.83 8.11 22.47
C ASP A 374 -22.64 8.75 23.16
N ARG A 375 -21.50 8.05 23.20
CA ARG A 375 -20.28 8.58 23.81
C ARG A 375 -19.80 9.85 23.11
N MET A 376 -19.88 9.85 21.78
CA MET A 376 -19.48 11.02 21.00
C MET A 376 -20.45 12.18 21.14
N ARG A 377 -21.77 11.97 21.12
CA ARG A 377 -22.75 13.02 21.38
C ARG A 377 -22.61 13.62 22.79
N ALA A 378 -22.25 12.79 23.77
CA ALA A 378 -22.01 13.26 25.13
C ALA A 378 -20.75 14.14 25.25
N GLU A 379 -19.72 13.86 24.46
CA GLU A 379 -18.46 14.62 24.48
C GLU A 379 -18.55 15.89 23.62
N TYR A 380 -19.04 15.73 22.39
CA TYR A 380 -19.25 16.79 21.44
C TYR A 380 -20.73 17.19 21.54
N LYS A 381 -21.02 18.09 22.48
CA LYS A 381 -22.36 18.63 22.69
C LYS A 381 -22.91 19.36 21.45
N ASP A 382 -22.04 19.68 20.50
CA ASP A 382 -22.39 20.36 19.26
C ASP A 382 -22.89 19.38 18.20
N HIS A 383 -24.04 19.70 17.59
CA HIS A 383 -24.78 18.92 16.59
C HIS A 383 -24.05 18.67 15.26
N ASN A 384 -22.76 19.00 15.17
CA ASN A 384 -22.01 18.99 13.92
C ASN A 384 -21.28 17.67 13.65
N ILE A 385 -21.84 16.55 14.15
CA ILE A 385 -21.35 15.20 13.87
C ILE A 385 -22.45 14.35 13.27
N GLN A 386 -22.18 13.84 12.07
CA GLN A 386 -22.98 12.78 11.45
C GLN A 386 -22.16 11.52 11.25
N TYR A 387 -22.83 10.41 10.97
CA TYR A 387 -22.18 9.14 10.70
C TYR A 387 -22.39 8.78 9.24
N CYS A 388 -21.31 8.40 8.55
CA CYS A 388 -21.41 7.90 7.19
C CYS A 388 -22.37 6.70 7.14
N PRO A 389 -23.41 6.69 6.30
CA PRO A 389 -24.42 5.62 6.27
C PRO A 389 -23.84 4.28 5.81
N SER A 390 -22.74 4.30 5.05
CA SER A 390 -22.09 3.07 4.56
C SER A 390 -21.18 2.41 5.60
N CYS A 391 -20.35 3.17 6.31
CA CYS A 391 -19.32 2.60 7.18
C CYS A 391 -19.44 3.00 8.67
N ASN A 392 -20.41 3.83 9.01
CA ASN A 392 -20.70 4.32 10.36
C ASN A 392 -19.48 4.97 11.05
N VAL A 393 -18.61 5.60 10.24
CA VAL A 393 -17.52 6.45 10.72
C VAL A 393 -18.09 7.84 11.01
N PRO A 394 -17.79 8.42 12.18
CA PRO A 394 -18.18 9.80 12.46
C PRO A 394 -17.44 10.75 11.54
N THR A 395 -18.16 11.76 11.09
CA THR A 395 -17.69 12.81 10.21
C THR A 395 -18.10 14.13 10.82
N ILE A 396 -17.20 15.11 10.75
CA ILE A 396 -17.43 16.50 11.15
C ILE A 396 -17.46 17.31 9.86
N ARG A 397 -18.46 18.18 9.70
CA ARG A 397 -18.52 19.10 8.57
C ARG A 397 -17.65 20.32 8.90
N SER A 398 -16.57 20.50 8.14
CA SER A 398 -15.66 21.62 8.36
C SER A 398 -16.12 22.93 7.70
N GLN A 399 -16.87 22.90 6.58
CA GLN A 399 -17.39 24.09 5.87
C GLN A 399 -18.64 23.79 5.00
N GLY A 400 -19.35 24.85 4.58
CA GLY A 400 -20.72 24.94 4.04
C GLY A 400 -21.19 24.05 2.88
N CYS A 401 -20.45 23.03 2.43
CA CYS A 401 -20.99 22.03 1.51
C CYS A 401 -21.81 20.98 2.26
N THR A 402 -23.01 20.63 1.78
CA THR A 402 -23.78 19.50 2.31
C THR A 402 -23.33 18.17 1.71
N SER A 403 -22.74 18.16 0.52
CA SER A 403 -22.18 16.94 -0.08
C SER A 403 -20.86 16.55 0.60
N MET A 404 -20.85 15.39 1.25
CA MET A 404 -19.71 14.84 1.98
C MET A 404 -19.22 13.56 1.32
N VAL A 405 -17.90 13.35 1.34
CA VAL A 405 -17.29 12.08 0.95
C VAL A 405 -16.60 11.49 2.17
N CYS A 406 -17.07 10.33 2.63
CA CYS A 406 -16.46 9.64 3.76
C CYS A 406 -15.10 9.05 3.39
N VAL A 407 -14.24 8.81 4.39
CA VAL A 407 -12.98 8.05 4.25
C VAL A 407 -13.16 6.61 3.75
N CYS A 408 -14.38 6.10 3.67
CA CYS A 408 -14.65 4.82 2.98
C CYS A 408 -14.92 4.99 1.47
N GLY A 409 -14.88 6.21 0.94
CA GLY A 409 -15.19 6.56 -0.44
C GLY A 409 -16.69 6.73 -0.75
N HIS A 410 -17.58 6.56 0.25
CA HIS A 410 -19.01 6.75 0.05
C HIS A 410 -19.37 8.24 0.12
N GLY A 411 -20.01 8.75 -0.93
CA GLY A 411 -20.62 10.08 -0.96
C GLY A 411 -22.00 10.05 -0.31
N TYR A 412 -22.32 11.05 0.50
CA TYR A 412 -23.63 11.23 1.15
C TYR A 412 -23.90 12.72 1.40
N GLU A 413 -25.17 13.09 1.58
CA GLU A 413 -25.56 14.46 1.92
C GLU A 413 -25.64 14.62 3.45
N TRP A 414 -25.14 15.73 3.95
CA TRP A 414 -25.17 16.13 5.34
C TRP A 414 -26.54 16.72 5.66
N GLU A 415 -27.27 16.09 6.57
CA GLU A 415 -28.57 16.58 7.02
C GLU A 415 -28.37 17.87 7.83
N VAL A 416 -28.81 19.02 7.33
CA VAL A 416 -28.82 20.24 8.14
C VAL A 416 -29.95 20.03 9.15
N GLY A 417 -29.59 19.77 10.41
CA GLY A 417 -30.58 19.75 11.48
C GLY A 417 -31.34 21.08 11.45
N SER A 418 -32.67 21.03 11.51
CA SER A 418 -33.55 22.21 11.57
C SER A 418 -33.27 23.13 12.76
N ASP A 419 -32.42 22.69 13.68
CA ASP A 419 -32.17 23.31 14.98
C ASP A 419 -31.12 24.44 14.91
N TYR A 420 -30.61 24.76 13.72
CA TYR A 420 -30.14 26.12 13.44
C TYR A 420 -31.39 26.96 13.12
N GLU A 421 -32.30 27.06 14.08
CA GLU A 421 -33.14 28.25 14.13
C GLU A 421 -32.14 29.38 14.33
N ASP A 422 -32.02 30.24 13.33
CA ASP A 422 -31.12 31.38 13.34
C ASP A 422 -31.36 32.14 14.66
N ASP A 423 -30.48 31.95 15.65
CA ASP A 423 -30.24 32.91 16.73
C ASP A 423 -29.57 34.18 16.14
N ASP A 424 -29.89 34.52 14.89
CA ASP A 424 -30.00 35.90 14.41
C ASP A 424 -31.22 36.53 15.13
N ASP A 425 -31.22 36.47 16.47
CA ASP A 425 -31.82 37.53 17.26
C ASP A 425 -30.95 38.74 16.95
N ASP A 426 -31.35 39.42 15.88
CA ASP A 426 -31.07 40.81 15.52
C ASP A 426 -31.28 41.71 16.76
N ASN A 427 -30.40 41.59 17.76
CA ASN A 427 -30.03 42.72 18.58
C ASN A 427 -29.17 43.60 17.69
N ASP A 428 -29.90 44.29 16.82
CA ASP A 428 -29.68 45.61 16.27
C ASP A 428 -29.31 46.57 17.43
N ASP A 429 -28.17 46.29 18.09
CA ASP A 429 -27.49 47.25 18.94
C ASP A 429 -26.89 48.28 17.99
N SER A 430 -27.78 49.20 17.64
CA SER A 430 -27.56 50.52 17.07
C SER A 430 -26.71 51.36 18.04
N GLY A 431 -25.54 50.82 18.40
CA GLY A 431 -24.46 51.48 19.12
C GLY A 431 -23.93 52.58 18.23
N GLY A 432 -24.45 53.78 18.48
CA GLY A 432 -24.10 55.00 17.79
C GLY A 432 -22.58 55.15 17.63
N TRP A 433 -22.18 55.42 16.39
CA TRP A 433 -20.91 56.05 16.08
C TRP A 433 -20.83 57.36 16.88
N HIS A 434 -20.14 57.34 18.03
CA HIS A 434 -19.68 58.55 18.68
C HIS A 434 -18.62 59.18 17.78
N SER A 435 -19.05 60.22 17.07
CA SER A 435 -18.21 61.17 16.37
C SER A 435 -17.18 61.77 17.32
N GLU A 436 -15.91 61.64 16.93
CA GLU A 436 -14.83 62.62 17.04
C GLU A 436 -15.08 63.80 18.00
N GLU A 437 -14.48 63.76 19.19
CA GLU A 437 -14.09 64.97 19.91
C GLU A 437 -12.56 65.11 19.87
N GLU A 438 -12.16 66.09 19.07
CA GLU A 438 -11.06 67.04 19.26
C GLU A 438 -9.94 66.65 20.24
N TYR A 439 -8.75 66.42 19.69
CA TYR A 439 -7.50 66.69 20.40
C TYR A 439 -6.87 67.96 19.80
N SER A 440 -7.06 69.08 20.51
CA SER A 440 -6.26 70.30 20.36
C SER A 440 -5.32 70.42 21.56
N ASP A 441 -4.15 70.99 21.30
CA ASP A 441 -2.97 71.31 22.15
C ASP A 441 -1.91 70.22 22.39
#